data_AF-A0A7Y2ASQ1-F1
#
_entry.id   AF-A0A7Y2ASQ1-F1
#
_cell.length_a   1.000
_cell.length_b   1.000
_cell.length_c   1.000
_cell.angle_alpha   90.00
_cell.angle_beta   90.00
_cell.angle_gamma   90.00
#
_symmetry.space_group_name_H-M   'P 1'
#
loop_
_entity.id
_entity.type
_entity.pdbx_description
1 polymer ?
#
loop_
_entity_poly.entity_id
_entity_poly.type
_entity_poly.pdbx_seq_one_letter_code
_entity_poly.pdbx_strand_id
1 'polypeptide(L)'
;MLPVSVGIVYLWFGILKFFAGVSPAEALAQQTIQELTFGILDPAISIILLALWETVIGILLITAIWRKTALLLALLHIILTFTPFLFFPDLVFTKIPFGLTLLGQYIIKNIIILGVLLALLKKGGGGN
;
A
#
# COMPACT_ATOMS: atom_id res chain seq x y z
N MET A 1 -11.83 -6.54 -14.94
CA MET A 1 -10.43 -6.97 -14.86
C MET A 1 -9.61 -6.06 -13.94
N LEU A 2 -9.44 -4.76 -14.21
CA LEU A 2 -8.60 -3.87 -13.38
C LEU A 2 -8.84 -3.92 -11.84
N PRO A 3 -10.07 -3.84 -11.31
CA PRO A 3 -10.29 -3.90 -9.86
C PRO A 3 -9.87 -5.23 -9.26
N VAL A 4 -10.15 -6.33 -9.97
CA VAL A 4 -9.79 -7.69 -9.55
C VAL A 4 -8.28 -7.87 -9.57
N SER A 5 -7.58 -7.37 -10.58
CA SER A 5 -6.11 -7.42 -10.63
C SER A 5 -5.47 -6.67 -9.46
N VAL A 6 -5.96 -5.46 -9.15
CA VAL A 6 -5.51 -4.71 -7.96
C VAL A 6 -5.86 -5.47 -6.69
N GLY A 7 -7.07 -6.03 -6.61
CA GLY A 7 -7.52 -6.81 -5.46
C GLY A 7 -6.67 -8.06 -5.21
N ILE A 8 -6.25 -8.78 -6.25
CA ILE A 8 -5.34 -9.94 -6.12
C ILE A 8 -3.99 -9.51 -5.56
N VAL A 9 -3.43 -8.39 -6.06
CA VAL A 9 -2.15 -7.86 -5.57
C VAL A 9 -2.26 -7.51 -4.08
N TYR A 10 -3.30 -6.77 -3.69
CA TYR A 10 -3.56 -6.43 -2.29
C TYR A 10 -3.76 -7.66 -1.41
N LEU A 11 -4.55 -8.64 -1.88
CA LEU A 11 -4.82 -9.86 -1.13
C LEU A 11 -3.54 -10.68 -0.92
N TRP A 12 -2.73 -10.82 -1.96
CA TRP A 12 -1.47 -11.55 -1.90
C TRP A 12 -0.51 -10.91 -0.90
N PHE A 13 -0.24 -9.61 -1.03
CA PHE A 13 0.68 -8.91 -0.13
C PHE A 13 0.15 -8.77 1.30
N GLY A 14 -1.16 -8.70 1.49
CA GLY A 14 -1.79 -8.70 2.81
C GLY A 14 -1.65 -10.05 3.51
N ILE A 15 -1.93 -11.15 2.80
CA ILE A 15 -1.84 -12.50 3.37
C ILE A 15 -0.41 -12.82 3.81
N LEU A 16 0.60 -12.45 3.01
CA LEU A 16 2.00 -12.71 3.35
C LEU A 16 2.44 -12.04 4.65
N LYS A 17 1.82 -10.91 5.04
CA LYS A 17 2.17 -10.18 6.27
C LYS A 17 1.66 -10.85 7.55
N PHE A 18 0.80 -11.86 7.46
CA PHE A 18 0.46 -12.69 8.62
C PHE A 18 1.54 -13.72 8.98
N PHE A 19 2.51 -13.94 8.08
CA PHE A 19 3.59 -14.90 8.28
C PHE A 19 4.92 -14.16 8.48
N ALA A 20 5.47 -14.25 9.70
CA ALA A 20 6.70 -13.56 10.08
C ALA A 20 7.87 -13.95 9.16
N GLY A 21 8.60 -12.93 8.65
CA GLY A 21 9.81 -13.13 7.84
C GLY A 21 9.57 -13.53 6.38
N VAL A 22 8.31 -13.62 5.93
CA VAL A 22 7.98 -13.95 4.53
C VAL A 22 7.83 -12.71 3.67
N SER A 23 7.37 -11.59 4.26
CA SER A 23 7.14 -10.34 3.53
C SER A 23 8.44 -9.52 3.43
N PRO A 24 8.95 -9.24 2.22
CA PRO A 24 10.18 -8.44 2.05
C PRO A 24 10.02 -6.98 2.49
N ALA A 25 8.77 -6.51 2.66
CA ALA A 25 8.45 -5.14 3.06
C ALA A 25 8.09 -5.01 4.55
N GLU A 26 8.17 -6.08 5.33
CA GLU A 26 7.76 -6.10 6.74
C GLU A 26 8.51 -5.05 7.58
N ALA A 27 9.84 -5.10 7.58
CA ALA A 27 10.65 -4.17 8.37
C ALA A 27 10.44 -2.70 7.97
N LEU A 28 10.36 -2.42 6.67
CA LEU A 28 10.09 -1.07 6.17
C LEU A 28 8.71 -0.58 6.61
N ALA A 29 7.68 -1.43 6.49
CA ALA A 29 6.32 -1.08 6.86
C ALA A 29 6.21 -0.77 8.35
N GLN A 30 6.84 -1.60 9.20
CA GLN A 30 6.89 -1.38 10.64
C GLN A 30 7.56 -0.05 11.00
N GLN A 31 8.75 0.22 10.45
CA GLN A 31 9.45 1.50 10.66
C GLN A 31 8.62 2.69 10.21
N THR A 32 7.98 2.58 9.04
CA THR A 32 7.15 3.65 8.47
C THR A 32 5.91 3.92 9.33
N ILE A 33 5.22 2.88 9.79
CA ILE A 33 4.04 3.05 10.66
C ILE A 33 4.46 3.59 12.02
N GLN A 34 5.60 3.16 12.55
CA GLN A 34 6.13 3.69 13.81
C GLN A 34 6.40 5.20 13.72
N GLU A 35 7.04 5.67 12.65
CA GLU A 35 7.23 7.11 12.41
C GLU A 35 5.90 7.86 12.24
N LEU A 36 4.98 7.32 11.43
CA LEU A 36 3.66 7.92 11.20
C LEU A 36 2.79 8.00 12.48
N THR A 37 2.99 7.07 13.41
CA THR A 37 2.26 7.00 14.68
C THR A 37 3.04 7.62 15.83
N PHE A 38 4.17 8.29 15.57
CA PHE A 38 5.04 8.89 16.59
C PHE A 38 5.47 7.89 17.68
N GLY A 39 5.68 6.63 17.30
CA GLY A 39 6.10 5.56 18.20
C GLY A 39 5.02 5.04 19.14
N ILE A 40 3.75 5.45 18.99
CA ILE A 40 2.65 5.03 19.87
C ILE A 40 2.25 3.57 19.59
N LEU A 41 2.38 3.13 18.33
CA LEU A 41 1.88 1.83 17.89
C LEU A 41 2.99 0.80 17.85
N ASP A 42 2.78 -0.35 18.51
CA ASP A 42 3.74 -1.45 18.54
C ASP A 42 3.99 -2.03 17.13
N PRO A 43 5.25 -2.27 16.72
CA PRO A 43 5.58 -2.80 15.40
C PRO A 43 4.85 -4.11 15.04
N ALA A 44 4.64 -5.02 15.97
CA ALA A 44 3.95 -6.28 15.73
C ALA A 44 2.44 -6.05 15.50
N ILE A 45 1.84 -5.11 16.23
CA ILE A 45 0.44 -4.73 16.01
C ILE A 45 0.31 -4.00 14.66
N SER A 46 1.28 -3.14 14.32
CA SER A 46 1.28 -2.34 13.10
C SER A 46 1.21 -3.20 11.84
N ILE A 47 2.00 -4.27 11.80
CA ILE A 47 2.06 -5.15 10.64
C ILE A 47 0.79 -5.98 10.50
N ILE A 48 0.18 -6.42 11.61
CA ILE A 48 -1.10 -7.14 11.59
C ILE A 48 -2.23 -6.21 11.13
N LEU A 49 -2.27 -4.96 11.60
CA LEU A 49 -3.26 -3.98 11.13
C LEU A 49 -3.11 -3.70 9.64
N LEU A 50 -1.88 -3.56 9.15
CA LEU A 50 -1.61 -3.39 7.72
C LEU A 50 -2.03 -4.62 6.91
N ALA A 51 -1.72 -5.83 7.40
CA ALA A 51 -2.13 -7.09 6.78
C ALA A 51 -3.65 -7.16 6.64
N LEU A 52 -4.39 -6.87 7.72
CA LEU A 52 -5.84 -6.82 7.73
C LEU A 52 -6.37 -5.79 6.73
N TRP A 53 -5.81 -4.58 6.70
CA TRP A 53 -6.22 -3.53 5.78
C TRP A 53 -6.06 -3.99 4.32
N GLU A 54 -4.89 -4.50 3.95
CA GLU A 54 -4.63 -4.95 2.59
C GLU A 54 -5.49 -6.14 2.18
N THR A 55 -5.64 -7.13 3.06
CA THR A 55 -6.49 -8.31 2.82
C THR A 55 -7.95 -7.91 2.64
N VAL A 56 -8.48 -7.03 3.48
CA VAL A 56 -9.87 -6.53 3.37
C VAL A 56 -10.07 -5.78 2.06
N ILE A 57 -9.15 -4.88 1.68
CA ILE A 57 -9.20 -4.21 0.37
C ILE A 57 -9.23 -5.24 -0.75
N GLY A 58 -8.33 -6.24 -0.70
CA GLY A 58 -8.23 -7.28 -1.70
C GLY A 58 -9.54 -8.03 -1.89
N ILE A 59 -10.14 -8.50 -0.80
CA ILE A 59 -11.42 -9.21 -0.80
C ILE A 59 -12.54 -8.33 -1.36
N LEU A 60 -12.66 -7.08 -0.90
CA LEU A 60 -13.73 -6.16 -1.35
C LEU A 60 -13.60 -5.81 -2.85
N LEU A 61 -12.37 -5.63 -3.35
CA LEU A 61 -12.14 -5.37 -4.76
C LEU A 61 -12.40 -6.59 -5.66
N ILE A 62 -12.07 -7.80 -5.19
CA ILE A 62 -12.32 -9.06 -5.92
C ILE A 62 -13.81 -9.40 -5.94
N THR A 63 -14.49 -9.32 -4.79
CA THR A 63 -15.93 -9.63 -4.66
C THR A 63 -16.84 -8.50 -5.16
N ALA A 64 -16.28 -7.32 -5.43
CA ALA A 64 -16.98 -6.09 -5.80
C ALA A 64 -17.98 -5.57 -4.74
N ILE A 65 -17.90 -6.08 -3.50
CA ILE A 65 -18.69 -5.60 -2.36
C ILE A 65 -18.10 -4.27 -1.88
N TRP A 66 -18.96 -3.27 -1.65
CA TRP A 66 -18.56 -1.92 -1.18
C TRP A 66 -17.39 -1.32 -1.95
N ARG A 67 -17.39 -1.53 -3.26
CA ARG A 67 -16.25 -1.21 -4.13
C ARG A 67 -15.78 0.24 -4.01
N LYS A 68 -16.67 1.22 -3.85
CA LYS A 68 -16.28 2.62 -3.66
C LYS A 68 -15.46 2.82 -2.39
N THR A 69 -15.89 2.22 -1.27
CA THR A 69 -15.15 2.23 -0.01
C THR A 69 -13.80 1.54 -0.15
N ALA A 70 -13.76 0.37 -0.79
CA ALA A 70 -12.51 -0.35 -1.04
C ALA A 70 -11.52 0.46 -1.87
N LEU A 71 -11.98 1.18 -2.90
CA LEU A 71 -11.16 2.07 -3.71
C LEU A 71 -10.61 3.25 -2.90
N LEU A 72 -11.42 3.86 -2.04
CA LEU A 72 -10.97 4.96 -1.17
C LEU A 72 -9.92 4.50 -0.15
N LEU A 73 -10.15 3.33 0.47
CA LEU A 73 -9.20 2.72 1.39
C LEU A 73 -7.89 2.36 0.69
N ALA A 74 -7.95 1.79 -0.51
CA ALA A 74 -6.77 1.48 -1.33
C ALA A 74 -6.03 2.76 -1.76
N LEU A 75 -6.75 3.84 -2.03
CA LEU A 75 -6.16 5.13 -2.39
C LEU A 75 -5.40 5.74 -1.21
N LEU A 76 -6.00 5.71 -0.02
CA LEU A 76 -5.31 6.16 1.19
C LEU A 76 -4.06 5.33 1.44
N HIS A 77 -4.19 4.00 1.40
CA HIS A 77 -3.07 3.08 1.58
C HIS A 77 -1.94 3.34 0.58
N ILE A 78 -2.24 3.42 -0.72
CA ILE A 78 -1.20 3.60 -1.75
C ILE A 78 -0.47 4.94 -1.57
N ILE A 79 -1.15 6.01 -1.12
CA ILE A 79 -0.52 7.29 -0.81
C ILE A 79 0.45 7.14 0.36
N LEU A 80 0.06 6.43 1.42
CA LEU A 80 0.93 6.18 2.58
C LEU A 80 2.20 5.41 2.19
N THR A 81 2.17 4.56 1.15
CA THR A 81 3.38 3.85 0.69
C THR A 81 4.49 4.76 0.17
N PHE A 82 4.20 6.03 -0.16
CA PHE A 82 5.20 7.00 -0.59
C PHE A 82 5.90 7.72 0.57
N THR A 83 5.41 7.56 1.81
CA THR A 83 5.99 8.22 3.00
C THR A 83 7.48 7.92 3.25
N PRO A 84 8.06 6.76 2.87
CA PRO A 84 9.51 6.55 3.00
C PRO A 84 10.38 7.54 2.21
N PHE A 85 9.85 8.20 1.16
CA PHE A 85 10.58 9.28 0.48
C PHE A 85 10.88 10.46 1.41
N LEU A 86 10.03 10.69 2.41
CA LEU A 86 10.18 11.76 3.38
C LEU A 86 10.94 11.30 4.63
N PHE A 87 10.59 10.13 5.17
CA PHE A 87 11.15 9.65 6.44
C PHE A 87 12.48 8.90 6.29
N PHE A 88 12.69 8.22 5.17
CA PHE A 88 13.86 7.34 4.95
C PHE A 88 14.54 7.59 3.60
N PRO A 89 14.95 8.84 3.28
CA PRO A 89 15.55 9.17 1.99
C PRO A 89 16.82 8.35 1.71
N ASP A 90 17.60 7.99 2.73
CA ASP A 90 18.82 7.19 2.60
C ASP A 90 18.55 5.74 2.15
N LEU A 91 17.36 5.20 2.44
CA LEU A 91 16.93 3.88 1.96
C LEU A 91 16.36 3.94 0.54
N VAL A 92 15.81 5.10 0.16
CA VAL A 92 15.12 5.30 -1.12
C VAL A 92 16.09 5.73 -2.23
N PHE A 93 17.08 6.56 -1.92
CA PHE A 93 18.00 7.15 -2.89
C PHE A 93 19.43 6.64 -2.75
N THR A 94 20.05 6.25 -3.86
CA THR A 94 21.50 6.09 -3.97
C THR A 94 22.19 7.43 -4.19
N LYS A 95 21.52 8.36 -4.91
CA LYS A 95 21.96 9.74 -5.10
C LYS A 95 20.75 10.64 -5.30
N ILE A 96 20.48 11.50 -4.33
CA ILE A 96 19.36 12.43 -4.38
C ILE A 96 19.52 13.41 -5.55
N PRO A 97 18.48 13.70 -6.36
CA PRO A 97 17.11 13.15 -6.33
C PRO A 97 16.83 12.06 -7.39
N PHE A 98 17.80 11.70 -8.24
CA PHE A 98 17.55 10.87 -9.43
C PHE A 98 18.01 9.41 -9.31
N GLY A 99 18.99 9.12 -8.46
CA GLY A 99 19.48 7.77 -8.22
C GLY A 99 18.61 7.06 -7.19
N LEU A 100 17.77 6.10 -7.63
CA LEU A 100 16.89 5.30 -6.76
C LEU A 100 17.50 3.93 -6.43
N THR A 101 17.34 3.49 -5.18
CA THR A 101 17.58 2.10 -4.79
C THR A 101 16.52 1.18 -5.40
N LEU A 102 16.68 -0.14 -5.30
CA LEU A 102 15.63 -1.10 -5.67
C LEU A 102 14.33 -0.79 -4.92
N LEU A 103 14.41 -0.49 -3.62
CA LEU A 103 13.28 -0.09 -2.79
C LEU A 103 12.60 1.18 -3.33
N GLY A 104 13.38 2.23 -3.62
CA GLY A 104 12.85 3.45 -4.22
C GLY A 104 12.16 3.21 -5.57
N GLN A 105 12.71 2.31 -6.40
CA GLN A 105 12.09 1.91 -7.67
C GLN A 105 10.78 1.15 -7.49
N TYR A 106 10.64 0.32 -6.44
CA TYR A 106 9.38 -0.34 -6.15
C TYR A 106 8.33 0.66 -5.67
N ILE A 107 8.68 1.58 -4.79
CA ILE A 107 7.74 2.59 -4.29
C ILE A 107 7.30 3.51 -5.44
N ILE A 108 8.20 4.01 -6.29
CA ILE A 108 7.80 4.93 -7.37
C ILE A 108 6.85 4.26 -8.37
N LYS A 109 6.97 2.94 -8.60
CA LYS A 109 6.07 2.17 -9.46
C LYS A 109 4.63 2.12 -8.93
N ASN A 110 4.39 2.39 -7.64
CA ASN A 110 3.05 2.49 -7.08
C ASN A 110 2.21 3.61 -7.74
N ILE A 111 2.83 4.54 -8.47
CA ILE A 111 2.12 5.55 -9.26
C ILE A 111 1.18 4.93 -10.30
N ILE A 112 1.50 3.74 -10.80
CA ILE A 112 0.65 2.98 -11.74
C ILE A 112 -0.63 2.54 -11.03
N ILE A 113 -0.52 1.98 -9.83
CA ILE A 113 -1.66 1.55 -9.02
C ILE A 113 -2.51 2.76 -8.62
N LEU A 114 -1.87 3.86 -8.21
CA LEU A 114 -2.53 5.12 -7.91
C LEU A 114 -3.37 5.61 -9.11
N GLY A 115 -2.78 5.63 -10.31
CA GLY A 115 -3.49 6.02 -11.54
C GLY A 115 -4.69 5.11 -11.84
N VAL A 116 -4.52 3.79 -11.69
CA VAL A 116 -5.62 2.83 -11.87
C VAL A 116 -6.74 3.07 -10.86
N LEU A 117 -6.42 3.27 -9.57
CA LEU A 117 -7.40 3.51 -8.52
C LEU A 117 -8.20 4.80 -8.76
N LEU A 118 -7.53 5.90 -9.14
CA LEU A 118 -8.17 7.16 -9.49
C LEU A 118 -9.11 7.02 -10.70
N ALA A 119 -8.66 6.32 -11.74
CA ALA A 119 -9.48 6.06 -12.93
C ALA A 119 -10.72 5.21 -12.60
N LEU A 120 -10.57 4.19 -11.75
CA LEU A 120 -11.67 3.34 -11.29
C LEU A 120 -12.67 4.12 -10.43
N LEU A 121 -12.19 5.01 -9.56
CA LEU A 121 -13.03 5.85 -8.70
C LEU A 121 -13.86 6.84 -9.53
N LYS A 122 -13.24 7.51 -10.53
CA LYS A 122 -13.93 8.40 -11.45
C LYS A 122 -15.04 7.68 -12.22
N LYS A 123 -14.76 6.47 -12.74
CA LYS A 123 -15.75 5.67 -13.45
C LYS A 123 -16.91 5.20 -12.57
N GLY A 124 -16.67 4.95 -11.28
CA GLY A 124 -17.71 4.60 -10.31
C GLY A 124 -18.50 5.78 -9.76
N GLY A 125 -18.00 7.02 -9.92
CA GLY A 125 -18.66 8.25 -9.49
C GLY A 125 -19.52 8.92 -10.57
N GLY A 126 -19.38 8.53 -11.84
CA GLY A 126 -20.19 9.00 -12.97
C GLY A 126 -21.55 8.29 -13.08
N GLY A 127 -22.29 8.25 -11.97
CA GLY A 127 -23.69 7.80 -11.93
C GLY A 127 -24.65 8.99 -12.08
N ASN A 128 -24.63 9.60 -13.27
CA ASN A 128 -25.73 10.26 -14.00
C ASN A 128 -25.15 10.96 -15.24
#